data_AF-A0AAV4FMR3-F1
#
_entry.id   AF-A0AAV4FMR3-F1
#
_cell.length_a   1.000
_cell.length_b   1.000
_cell.length_c   1.000
_cell.angle_alpha   90.00
_cell.angle_beta   90.00
_cell.angle_gamma   90.00
#
_symmetry.space_group_name_H-M   'P 1'
#
loop_
_entity.id
_entity.type
_entity.pdbx_description
1 polymer ?
#
loop_
_entity_poly.entity_id
_entity_poly.type
_entity_poly.pdbx_seq_one_letter_code
_entity_poly.pdbx_strand_id
1 'polypeptide(L)'
;MVSCLDTYLLLQSQYKFQEFLLQEQDANKLEGSDLIINDGLSLERNYILVKTFMIGGPTERTLPSRTLEEDKSGNLKAPALFSSYPIPREYQPNIAGRSAMKQENDLSKFLGSGRPEKKPNVWMEKCRDLFYKMAASKPDQAKGNLLQQVLEQTVAQQCHIQEEAIFHLFDFSGTDSTIKNFKLLPLQLLGIKTAVRYGIHLKVINTSSESTENLTQLVKLTGCFLRQQQRSLKSSLRFLEGSYPGFDWFTATIFLIFNGHAERAWNFLHKFSSLGASGYLWMARLHASLLPITLLSSGIPPLFSSTAHNIELVLQIELPLVTSAFTMSGYTPSQICFHWLSQCFWNYLDWLDIVHYVTVCVCLGVDYQVYLCVAILRHLQENILSHMQTQDLIIYLKEESIRNFHVLDHIKFMKELETKYRKIVLSDMMNISKP
;
A
#
# COMPACT_ATOMS: atom_id res chain seq x y z
N MET A 1 12.19 13.15 3.21
CA MET A 1 10.95 13.87 3.63
C MET A 1 9.73 13.49 2.79
N VAL A 2 9.87 13.40 1.45
CA VAL A 2 8.75 13.11 0.53
C VAL A 2 8.44 11.62 0.31
N SER A 3 9.17 10.72 0.96
CA SER A 3 8.93 9.27 0.83
C SER A 3 7.63 8.80 1.48
N CYS A 4 7.16 9.53 2.50
CA CYS A 4 5.81 9.39 3.03
C CYS A 4 4.82 10.08 2.09
N LEU A 5 3.91 9.29 1.52
CA LEU A 5 2.96 9.82 0.53
C LEU A 5 2.02 10.86 1.12
N ASP A 6 1.54 10.70 2.35
CA ASP A 6 0.69 11.71 3.00
C ASP A 6 1.46 13.01 3.26
N THR A 7 2.74 12.93 3.65
CA THR A 7 3.60 14.11 3.79
C THR A 7 3.82 14.79 2.45
N TYR A 8 4.07 14.03 1.38
CA TYR A 8 4.14 14.55 0.02
C TYR A 8 2.85 15.29 -0.36
N LEU A 9 1.69 14.64 -0.20
CA LEU A 9 0.41 15.23 -0.58
C LEU A 9 0.12 16.50 0.23
N LEU A 10 0.45 16.50 1.53
CA LEU A 10 0.33 17.68 2.38
C LEU A 10 1.18 18.82 1.85
N LEU A 11 2.49 18.60 1.65
CA LEU A 11 3.40 19.62 1.15
C LEU A 11 2.95 20.17 -0.21
N GLN A 12 2.55 19.28 -1.12
CA GLN A 12 2.07 19.69 -2.44
C GLN A 12 0.75 20.47 -2.37
N SER A 13 -0.17 20.07 -1.49
CA SER A 13 -1.45 20.76 -1.33
C SER A 13 -1.32 22.17 -0.74
N GLN A 14 -0.34 22.38 0.15
CA GLN A 14 -0.14 23.65 0.86
C GLN A 14 0.80 24.59 0.12
N TYR A 15 1.91 24.07 -0.41
CA TYR A 15 3.01 24.88 -0.93
C TYR A 15 3.19 24.78 -2.44
N LYS A 16 2.50 23.86 -3.13
CA LYS A 16 2.66 23.66 -4.59
C LYS A 16 4.14 23.52 -4.98
N PHE A 17 4.88 22.74 -4.20
CA PHE A 17 6.33 22.69 -4.31
C PHE A 17 6.77 22.10 -5.66
N GLN A 18 5.99 21.18 -6.26
CA GLN A 18 6.32 20.65 -7.59
C GLN A 18 6.28 21.74 -8.65
N GLU A 19 5.27 22.62 -8.63
CA GLU A 19 5.18 23.74 -9.56
C GLU A 19 6.33 24.73 -9.36
N PHE A 20 6.67 25.03 -8.11
CA PHE A 20 7.83 25.86 -7.79
C PHE A 20 9.13 25.23 -8.32
N LEU A 21 9.37 23.95 -8.05
CA LEU A 21 10.58 23.25 -8.52
C LEU A 21 10.65 23.17 -10.05
N LEU A 22 9.51 22.98 -10.74
CA LEU A 22 9.45 23.00 -12.21
C LEU A 22 9.80 24.39 -12.76
N GLN A 23 9.29 25.46 -12.16
CA GLN A 23 9.61 26.83 -12.56
C GLN A 23 11.10 27.13 -12.39
N GLU A 24 11.67 26.78 -11.24
CA GLU A 24 13.11 26.92 -11.02
C GLU A 24 13.91 26.08 -12.00
N GLN A 25 13.46 24.86 -12.31
CA GLN A 25 14.13 23.96 -13.26
C GLN A 25 14.16 24.57 -14.67
N ASP A 26 13.04 25.15 -15.10
CA ASP A 26 12.92 25.83 -16.40
C ASP A 26 13.69 27.16 -16.44
N ALA A 27 13.78 27.88 -15.31
CA ALA A 27 14.55 29.11 -15.20
C ALA A 27 16.07 28.86 -15.23
N ASN A 28 16.53 27.64 -14.94
CA ASN A 28 17.96 27.29 -14.90
C ASN A 28 18.55 27.05 -16.30
N LYS A 29 18.27 27.95 -17.25
CA LYS A 29 18.75 27.91 -18.63
C LYS A 29 19.99 28.77 -18.80
N LEU A 30 20.84 28.37 -19.75
CA LEU A 30 21.94 29.21 -20.22
C LEU A 30 21.40 30.49 -20.87
N GLU A 31 22.04 31.63 -20.61
CA GLU A 31 21.62 32.91 -21.19
C GLU A 31 21.57 32.82 -22.74
N GLY A 32 20.41 33.14 -23.32
CA GLY A 32 20.19 33.10 -24.77
C GLY A 32 20.05 31.70 -25.38
N SER A 33 19.86 30.66 -24.56
CA SER A 33 19.69 29.27 -25.00
C SER A 33 18.52 28.57 -24.27
N ASP A 34 17.94 27.57 -24.92
CA ASP A 34 16.95 26.68 -24.29
C ASP A 34 17.60 25.53 -23.49
N LEU A 35 18.93 25.49 -23.44
CA LEU A 35 19.67 24.45 -22.73
C LEU A 35 19.70 24.72 -21.22
N ILE A 36 19.20 23.74 -20.46
CA ILE A 36 19.23 23.76 -18.99
C ILE A 36 20.63 23.40 -18.49
N ILE A 37 21.11 24.11 -17.48
CA ILE A 37 22.40 23.87 -16.84
C ILE A 37 22.32 22.58 -16.01
N ASN A 38 23.24 21.65 -16.30
CA ASN A 38 23.37 20.37 -15.59
C ASN A 38 24.35 20.51 -14.42
N ASP A 39 23.88 21.06 -13.30
CA ASP A 39 24.62 21.16 -12.04
C ASP A 39 24.00 20.28 -10.94
N GLY A 40 24.64 20.20 -9.77
CA GLY A 40 24.12 19.42 -8.64
C GLY A 40 22.70 19.82 -8.21
N LEU A 41 22.34 21.11 -8.30
CA LEU A 41 21.00 21.59 -7.95
C LEU A 41 19.95 21.14 -8.96
N SER A 42 20.26 21.14 -10.26
CA SER A 42 19.38 20.63 -11.31
C SER A 42 19.12 19.13 -11.16
N LEU A 43 20.13 18.34 -10.75
CA LEU A 43 20.00 16.90 -10.52
C LEU A 43 19.11 16.61 -9.31
N GLU A 44 19.33 17.32 -8.20
CA GLU A 44 18.52 17.17 -6.99
C GLU A 44 17.06 17.57 -7.21
N ARG A 45 16.82 18.68 -7.90
CA ARG A 45 15.46 19.11 -8.26
C ARG A 45 14.78 18.09 -9.17
N ASN A 46 15.47 17.61 -10.19
CA ASN A 46 14.98 16.56 -11.06
C ASN A 46 14.63 15.28 -10.29
N TYR A 47 15.49 14.85 -9.36
CA TYR A 47 15.23 13.70 -8.48
C TYR A 47 13.96 13.89 -7.64
N ILE A 48 13.82 15.04 -6.98
CA ILE A 48 12.62 15.33 -6.17
C ILE A 48 11.37 15.37 -7.04
N LEU A 49 11.43 16.02 -8.20
CA LEU A 49 10.31 16.13 -9.14
C LEU A 49 9.85 14.76 -9.64
N VAL A 50 10.77 13.92 -10.12
CA VAL A 50 10.45 12.57 -10.59
C VAL A 50 9.92 11.70 -9.44
N LYS A 51 10.61 11.69 -8.28
CA LYS A 51 10.24 10.87 -7.11
C LYS A 51 8.86 11.17 -6.58
N THR A 52 8.42 12.43 -6.68
CA THR A 52 7.13 12.88 -6.14
C THR A 52 6.02 12.90 -7.18
N PHE A 53 6.34 13.02 -8.47
CA PHE A 53 5.34 12.95 -9.53
C PHE A 53 5.01 11.50 -9.90
N MET A 54 6.01 10.63 -10.00
CA MET A 54 5.84 9.22 -10.35
C MET A 54 5.82 8.31 -9.14
N ILE A 55 4.70 7.60 -8.99
CA ILE A 55 4.53 6.49 -8.06
C ILE A 55 4.80 5.18 -8.81
N GLY A 56 5.47 4.23 -8.15
CA GLY A 56 5.70 2.90 -8.69
C GLY A 56 6.75 2.13 -7.89
N GLY A 57 6.67 0.80 -7.96
CA GLY A 57 7.67 -0.09 -7.42
C GLY A 57 9.00 -0.08 -8.20
N PRO A 58 9.95 -0.96 -7.81
CA PRO A 58 11.27 -1.09 -8.43
C PRO A 58 11.29 -1.17 -9.96
N THR A 59 10.34 -1.88 -10.58
CA THR A 59 10.33 -2.10 -12.04
C THR A 59 9.38 -1.15 -12.78
N GLU A 60 8.63 -0.34 -12.05
CA GLU A 60 7.54 0.49 -12.58
C GLU A 60 7.94 1.95 -12.72
N ARG A 61 9.02 2.37 -12.07
CA ARG A 61 9.59 3.71 -12.22
C ARG A 61 11.11 3.67 -12.17
N THR A 62 11.74 4.60 -12.86
CA THR A 62 13.18 4.82 -12.77
C THR A 62 13.41 6.17 -12.13
N LEU A 63 14.10 6.20 -10.98
CA LEU A 63 14.51 7.45 -10.35
C LEU A 63 15.82 7.93 -10.99
N PRO A 64 15.98 9.23 -11.27
CA PRO A 64 17.22 9.77 -11.81
C PRO A 64 18.36 9.63 -10.80
N SER A 65 19.60 9.56 -11.31
CA SER A 65 20.77 9.71 -10.47
C SER A 65 20.84 11.11 -9.87
N ARG A 66 21.39 11.19 -8.66
CA ARG A 66 21.68 12.44 -7.95
C ARG A 66 23.06 13.01 -8.29
N THR A 67 23.85 12.26 -9.06
CA THR A 67 25.18 12.64 -9.55
C THR A 67 25.24 12.47 -11.07
N LEU A 68 26.17 13.16 -11.72
CA LEU A 68 26.40 12.99 -13.15
C LEU A 68 26.94 11.59 -13.42
N GLU A 69 26.33 10.89 -14.37
CA GLU A 69 26.76 9.56 -14.80
C GLU A 69 27.71 9.67 -15.99
N GLU A 70 28.74 8.82 -16.01
CA GLU A 70 29.58 8.61 -17.18
C GLU A 70 29.01 7.45 -18.01
N ASP A 71 29.04 7.58 -19.34
CA ASP A 71 28.73 6.50 -20.25
C ASP A 71 29.89 5.49 -20.33
N LYS A 72 29.69 4.37 -21.04
CA LYS A 72 30.71 3.33 -21.21
C LYS A 72 31.99 3.83 -21.93
N SER A 73 31.93 5.01 -22.53
CA SER A 73 33.02 5.65 -23.26
C SER A 73 33.77 6.68 -22.40
N GLY A 74 33.35 6.88 -21.14
CA GLY A 74 33.90 7.90 -20.23
C GLY A 74 33.36 9.31 -20.47
N ASN A 75 32.33 9.48 -21.29
CA ASN A 75 31.70 10.80 -21.51
C ASN A 75 30.53 11.00 -20.54
N LEU A 76 30.36 12.24 -20.06
CA LEU A 76 29.20 12.59 -19.22
C LEU A 76 27.89 12.41 -19.98
N LYS A 77 27.01 11.57 -19.46
CA LYS A 77 25.66 11.36 -19.96
C LYS A 77 24.76 12.49 -19.47
N ALA A 78 24.24 13.29 -20.39
CA ALA A 78 23.26 14.33 -20.05
C ALA A 78 21.93 13.68 -19.60
N PRO A 79 21.44 13.93 -18.38
CA PRO A 79 20.16 13.40 -17.93
C PRO A 79 19.00 14.16 -18.61
N ALA A 80 17.86 13.50 -18.85
CA ALA A 80 16.68 14.23 -19.30
C ALA A 80 16.01 14.90 -18.09
N LEU A 81 16.21 16.21 -17.95
CA LEU A 81 15.67 16.96 -16.83
C LEU A 81 14.16 17.17 -16.97
N PHE A 82 13.41 16.93 -15.90
CA PHE A 82 11.98 17.18 -15.83
C PHE A 82 11.70 18.66 -15.59
N SER A 83 11.57 19.44 -16.67
CA SER A 83 11.30 20.89 -16.62
C SER A 83 9.86 21.28 -16.94
N SER A 84 9.10 20.40 -17.59
CA SER A 84 7.70 20.63 -17.94
C SER A 84 6.95 19.32 -18.10
N TYR A 85 5.61 19.39 -18.07
CA TYR A 85 4.77 18.23 -18.33
C TYR A 85 4.65 17.96 -19.85
N PRO A 86 4.63 16.69 -20.29
CA PRO A 86 4.68 15.46 -19.50
C PRO A 86 6.09 15.11 -19.01
N ILE A 87 6.17 14.30 -17.95
CA ILE A 87 7.44 13.78 -17.43
C ILE A 87 8.26 13.07 -18.54
N PRO A 88 9.60 13.17 -18.53
CA PRO A 88 10.45 12.47 -19.49
C PRO A 88 10.22 10.94 -19.50
N ARG A 89 10.21 10.36 -20.71
CA ARG A 89 9.90 8.94 -20.92
C ARG A 89 10.92 7.98 -20.28
N GLU A 90 12.16 8.42 -20.08
CA GLU A 90 13.20 7.59 -19.46
C GLU A 90 12.89 7.21 -18.01
N TYR A 91 12.05 8.00 -17.33
CA TYR A 91 11.59 7.69 -15.97
C TYR A 91 10.37 6.77 -15.95
N GLN A 92 9.78 6.50 -17.13
CA GLN A 92 8.58 5.68 -17.35
C GLN A 92 8.93 4.37 -18.07
N PRO A 93 9.40 3.33 -17.35
CA PRO A 93 9.55 2.00 -17.91
C PRO A 93 8.27 1.55 -18.61
N ASN A 94 8.43 0.85 -19.75
CA ASN A 94 7.28 0.26 -20.42
C ASN A 94 6.81 -0.96 -19.63
N ILE A 95 5.75 -0.78 -18.86
CA ILE A 95 5.13 -1.88 -18.14
C ILE A 95 4.44 -2.80 -19.16
N ALA A 96 4.90 -4.05 -19.22
CA ALA A 96 4.30 -5.05 -20.09
C ALA A 96 2.80 -5.14 -19.78
N GLY A 97 1.98 -4.83 -20.79
CA GLY A 97 0.53 -4.89 -20.66
C GLY A 97 0.07 -6.32 -20.34
N ARG A 98 -1.14 -6.43 -19.79
CA ARG A 98 -1.75 -7.71 -19.38
C ARG A 98 -1.73 -8.74 -20.51
N SER A 99 -0.79 -9.67 -20.47
CA SER A 99 -0.96 -10.97 -21.10
C SER A 99 -1.75 -11.85 -20.11
N ALA A 100 -3.08 -11.77 -20.20
CA ALA A 100 -3.95 -12.73 -19.57
C ALA A 100 -4.13 -13.92 -20.51
N MET A 101 -3.10 -14.76 -20.66
CA MET A 101 -3.39 -16.12 -21.10
C MET A 101 -4.23 -16.77 -20.01
N LYS A 102 -5.46 -17.15 -20.38
CA LYS A 102 -6.39 -17.89 -19.52
C LYS A 102 -5.76 -19.27 -19.26
N GLN A 103 -4.94 -19.36 -18.22
CA GLN A 103 -4.47 -20.64 -17.71
C GLN A 103 -5.49 -21.09 -16.67
N GLU A 104 -6.27 -22.11 -17.02
CA GLU A 104 -7.12 -22.77 -16.04
C GLU A 104 -6.26 -23.49 -15.00
N ASN A 105 -6.41 -23.10 -13.75
CA ASN A 105 -5.85 -23.80 -12.60
C ASN A 105 -6.95 -24.23 -11.64
N ASP A 106 -6.63 -25.13 -10.71
CA ASP A 106 -7.61 -25.70 -9.79
C ASP A 106 -8.33 -24.64 -8.96
N LEU A 107 -7.63 -23.56 -8.58
CA LEU A 107 -8.24 -22.44 -7.88
C LEU A 107 -9.28 -21.72 -8.75
N SER A 108 -8.96 -21.43 -10.02
CA SER A 108 -9.90 -20.78 -10.95
C SER A 108 -11.14 -21.63 -11.20
N LYS A 109 -10.99 -22.96 -11.28
CA LYS A 109 -12.10 -23.91 -11.40
C LYS A 109 -12.95 -23.95 -10.14
N PHE A 110 -12.31 -23.95 -8.97
CA PHE A 110 -12.98 -23.89 -7.68
C PHE A 110 -13.83 -22.62 -7.53
N LEU A 111 -13.25 -21.44 -7.83
CA LEU A 111 -13.95 -20.15 -7.79
C LEU A 111 -15.07 -20.04 -8.82
N GLY A 112 -14.91 -20.68 -9.99
CA GLY A 112 -15.91 -20.72 -11.06
C GLY A 112 -17.05 -21.71 -10.81
N SER A 113 -16.91 -22.64 -9.86
CA SER A 113 -17.87 -23.72 -9.64
C SER A 113 -19.24 -23.26 -9.09
N GLY A 114 -19.36 -21.99 -8.66
CA GLY A 114 -20.63 -21.30 -8.42
C GLY A 114 -21.53 -21.90 -7.33
N ARG A 115 -21.11 -22.98 -6.67
CA ARG A 115 -21.87 -23.59 -5.57
C ARG A 115 -21.46 -22.89 -4.29
N PRO A 116 -22.35 -22.13 -3.62
CA PRO A 116 -22.11 -21.74 -2.25
C PRO A 116 -22.04 -23.06 -1.45
N GLU A 117 -20.84 -23.50 -1.08
CA GLU A 117 -20.70 -24.55 -0.08
C GLU A 117 -21.47 -24.05 1.14
N LYS A 118 -22.45 -24.84 1.63
CA LYS A 118 -23.35 -24.45 2.72
C LYS A 118 -22.61 -24.15 4.04
N LYS A 119 -21.31 -24.43 4.11
CA LYS A 119 -20.45 -24.24 5.27
C LYS A 119 -19.28 -23.30 4.90
N PRO A 120 -19.36 -22.01 5.25
CA PRO A 120 -18.33 -21.02 4.93
C PRO A 120 -16.92 -21.42 5.40
N ASN A 121 -16.78 -22.07 6.56
CA ASN A 121 -15.49 -22.53 7.08
C ASN A 121 -14.80 -23.55 6.16
N VAL A 122 -15.55 -24.55 5.68
CA VAL A 122 -15.01 -25.60 4.80
C VAL A 122 -14.57 -25.00 3.47
N TRP A 123 -15.37 -24.07 2.94
CA TRP A 123 -15.03 -23.34 1.73
C TRP A 123 -13.75 -22.54 1.91
N MET A 124 -13.62 -21.84 3.04
CA MET A 124 -12.44 -21.02 3.35
C MET A 124 -11.17 -21.85 3.51
N GLU A 125 -11.22 -22.98 4.21
CA GLU A 125 -10.08 -23.90 4.34
C GLU A 125 -9.63 -24.41 2.97
N LYS A 126 -10.57 -24.85 2.14
CA LYS A 126 -10.27 -25.31 0.78
C LYS A 126 -9.72 -24.20 -0.12
N CYS A 127 -10.27 -22.98 0.00
CA CYS A 127 -9.78 -21.82 -0.73
C CYS A 127 -8.34 -21.48 -0.34
N ARG A 128 -8.04 -21.43 0.97
CA ARG A 128 -6.71 -21.20 1.52
C ARG A 128 -5.70 -22.24 1.03
N ASP A 129 -6.07 -23.51 1.05
CA ASP A 129 -5.22 -24.61 0.60
C ASP A 129 -4.91 -24.53 -0.91
N LEU A 130 -5.93 -24.28 -1.73
CA LEU A 130 -5.76 -24.16 -3.18
C LEU A 130 -4.94 -22.92 -3.54
N PHE A 131 -5.19 -21.79 -2.87
CA PHE A 131 -4.43 -20.57 -3.05
C PHE A 131 -2.96 -20.76 -2.65
N TYR A 132 -2.70 -21.35 -1.47
CA TYR A 132 -1.34 -21.64 -1.01
C TYR A 132 -0.60 -22.58 -1.98
N LYS A 133 -1.23 -23.68 -2.41
CA LYS A 133 -0.61 -24.62 -3.37
C LYS A 133 -0.26 -23.93 -4.69
N MET A 134 -1.14 -23.07 -5.19
CA MET A 134 -0.90 -22.32 -6.42
C MET A 134 0.22 -21.29 -6.24
N ALA A 135 0.20 -20.50 -5.16
CA ALA A 135 1.25 -19.56 -4.82
C ALA A 135 2.63 -20.22 -4.67
N ALA A 136 2.69 -21.39 -4.03
CA ALA A 136 3.95 -22.08 -3.76
C ALA A 136 4.54 -22.85 -4.95
N SER A 137 3.73 -23.15 -5.98
CA SER A 137 4.16 -23.97 -7.14
C SER A 137 4.21 -23.20 -8.45
N LYS A 138 3.30 -22.25 -8.66
CA LYS A 138 3.14 -21.47 -9.90
C LYS A 138 2.74 -20.03 -9.59
N PRO A 139 3.61 -19.24 -8.93
CA PRO A 139 3.30 -17.86 -8.55
C PRO A 139 2.92 -16.97 -9.74
N ASP A 140 3.47 -17.23 -10.93
CA ASP A 140 3.16 -16.51 -12.18
C ASP A 140 1.68 -16.54 -12.61
N GLN A 141 0.92 -17.51 -12.10
CA GLN A 141 -0.52 -17.65 -12.37
C GLN A 141 -1.38 -16.77 -11.47
N ALA A 142 -0.85 -16.31 -10.34
CA ALA A 142 -1.56 -15.49 -9.37
C ALA A 142 -1.62 -14.02 -9.85
N LYS A 143 -2.45 -13.70 -10.86
CA LYS A 143 -2.54 -12.35 -11.41
C LYS A 143 -3.93 -12.00 -11.98
N GLY A 144 -4.18 -10.70 -12.12
CA GLY A 144 -5.35 -10.16 -12.81
C GLY A 144 -6.69 -10.60 -12.20
N ASN A 145 -7.62 -11.00 -13.06
CA ASN A 145 -9.00 -11.34 -12.66
C ASN A 145 -9.09 -12.49 -11.65
N LEU A 146 -8.11 -13.40 -11.61
CA LEU A 146 -8.09 -14.48 -10.62
C LEU A 146 -8.00 -13.90 -9.20
N LEU A 147 -7.08 -12.95 -8.95
CA LEU A 147 -6.92 -12.32 -7.65
C LEU A 147 -8.15 -11.49 -7.25
N GLN A 148 -8.79 -10.82 -8.21
CA GLN A 148 -10.05 -10.11 -7.97
C GLN A 148 -11.15 -11.08 -7.48
N GLN A 149 -11.30 -12.23 -8.15
CA GLN A 149 -12.28 -13.24 -7.77
C GLN A 149 -11.98 -13.86 -6.40
N VAL A 150 -10.71 -14.14 -6.10
CA VAL A 150 -10.29 -14.59 -4.76
C VAL A 150 -10.74 -13.57 -3.72
N LEU A 151 -10.39 -12.30 -3.88
CA LEU A 151 -10.72 -11.24 -2.93
C LEU A 151 -12.24 -11.09 -2.71
N GLU A 152 -13.03 -11.03 -3.78
CA GLU A 152 -14.49 -10.88 -3.69
C GLU A 152 -15.15 -12.07 -2.99
N GLN A 153 -14.79 -13.30 -3.38
CA GLN A 153 -15.42 -14.50 -2.83
C GLN A 153 -14.96 -14.75 -1.39
N THR A 154 -13.67 -14.55 -1.09
CA THR A 154 -13.11 -14.70 0.25
C THR A 154 -13.77 -13.75 1.24
N VAL A 155 -13.86 -12.45 0.92
CA VAL A 155 -14.53 -11.50 1.81
C VAL A 155 -16.01 -11.83 1.97
N ALA A 156 -16.70 -12.24 0.90
CA ALA A 156 -18.09 -12.64 0.99
C ALA A 156 -18.31 -13.85 1.92
N GLN A 157 -17.40 -14.82 1.94
CA GLN A 157 -17.50 -15.99 2.82
C GLN A 157 -17.08 -15.68 4.26
N GLN A 158 -16.02 -14.88 4.46
CA GLN A 158 -15.55 -14.49 5.80
C GLN A 158 -16.60 -13.70 6.59
N CYS A 159 -17.46 -12.92 5.94
CA CYS A 159 -18.56 -12.21 6.61
C CYS A 159 -19.54 -13.15 7.33
N HIS A 160 -19.59 -14.43 6.96
CA HIS A 160 -20.44 -15.44 7.58
C HIS A 160 -19.73 -16.24 8.70
N ILE A 161 -18.47 -15.91 9.00
CA ILE A 161 -17.64 -16.58 10.01
C ILE A 161 -17.41 -15.62 11.18
N GLN A 162 -17.96 -15.94 12.35
CA GLN A 162 -17.91 -15.04 13.53
C GLN A 162 -16.48 -14.74 14.00
N GLU A 163 -15.56 -15.69 13.88
CA GLU A 163 -14.16 -15.51 14.27
C GLU A 163 -13.42 -14.51 13.37
N GLU A 164 -13.85 -14.37 12.11
CA GLU A 164 -13.25 -13.47 11.12
C GLU A 164 -13.98 -12.11 11.10
N ALA A 165 -15.31 -12.12 11.17
CA ALA A 165 -16.19 -10.96 11.17
C ALA A 165 -16.42 -10.39 12.57
N ILE A 166 -15.34 -9.92 13.21
CA ILE A 166 -15.36 -9.42 14.60
C ILE A 166 -16.04 -8.05 14.76
N PHE A 167 -16.28 -7.32 13.67
CA PHE A 167 -16.95 -6.03 13.68
C PHE A 167 -18.36 -6.12 13.11
N HIS A 168 -19.27 -5.32 13.65
CA HIS A 168 -20.64 -5.24 13.14
C HIS A 168 -20.66 -4.66 11.72
N LEU A 169 -21.33 -5.35 10.79
CA LEU A 169 -21.59 -4.82 9.45
C LEU A 169 -22.71 -3.79 9.50
N PHE A 170 -22.40 -2.52 9.29
CA PHE A 170 -23.40 -1.46 9.27
C PHE A 170 -24.06 -1.36 7.89
N ASP A 171 -25.38 -1.20 7.89
CA ASP A 171 -26.09 -0.76 6.70
C ASP A 171 -25.72 0.70 6.41
N PHE A 172 -25.35 0.97 5.16
CA PHE A 172 -25.09 2.34 4.74
C PHE A 172 -26.40 3.10 4.65
N SER A 173 -26.57 4.11 5.51
CA SER A 173 -27.80 4.92 5.56
C SER A 173 -27.64 6.28 4.85
N GLY A 174 -26.54 6.50 4.14
CA GLY A 174 -26.28 7.77 3.47
C GLY A 174 -27.12 7.95 2.21
N THR A 175 -27.71 9.13 2.06
CA THR A 175 -28.39 9.53 0.81
C THR A 175 -27.38 10.02 -0.22
N ASP A 176 -27.74 9.99 -1.51
CA ASP A 176 -26.94 10.59 -2.59
C ASP A 176 -26.57 12.05 -2.32
N SER A 177 -27.48 12.80 -1.70
CA SER A 177 -27.22 14.19 -1.29
C SER A 177 -26.12 14.28 -0.22
N THR A 178 -26.06 13.34 0.71
CA THR A 178 -25.02 13.27 1.74
C THR A 178 -23.65 13.01 1.13
N ILE A 179 -23.58 12.06 0.18
CA ILE A 179 -22.34 11.72 -0.53
C ILE A 179 -21.86 12.93 -1.34
N LYS A 180 -22.76 13.57 -2.11
CA LYS A 180 -22.42 14.74 -2.93
C LYS A 180 -21.88 15.89 -2.08
N ASN A 181 -22.50 16.14 -0.93
CA ASN A 181 -22.15 17.21 0.00
C ASN A 181 -20.90 16.90 0.86
N PHE A 182 -20.39 15.66 0.84
CA PHE A 182 -19.16 15.32 1.55
C PHE A 182 -17.97 16.08 0.95
N LYS A 183 -17.36 16.96 1.76
CA LYS A 183 -16.25 17.81 1.34
C LYS A 183 -14.94 17.04 1.50
N LEU A 184 -14.23 16.87 0.39
CA LEU A 184 -12.87 16.32 0.39
C LEU A 184 -11.86 17.44 0.65
N LEU A 185 -10.82 17.11 1.41
CA LEU A 185 -9.68 18.01 1.62
C LEU A 185 -8.86 18.14 0.33
N PRO A 186 -8.14 19.26 0.12
CA PRO A 186 -7.23 19.43 -1.01
C PRO A 186 -6.20 18.29 -1.12
N LEU A 187 -5.70 17.82 0.02
CA LEU A 187 -4.80 16.66 0.14
C LEU A 187 -5.44 15.40 -0.49
N GLN A 188 -6.71 15.13 -0.18
CA GLN A 188 -7.41 13.95 -0.69
C GLN A 188 -7.67 14.03 -2.20
N LEU A 189 -8.01 15.22 -2.72
CA LEU A 189 -8.16 15.45 -4.16
C LEU A 189 -6.85 15.20 -4.92
N LEU A 190 -5.72 15.61 -4.33
CA LEU A 190 -4.40 15.32 -4.90
C LEU A 190 -4.06 13.82 -4.82
N GLY A 191 -4.43 13.14 -3.73
CA GLY A 191 -4.32 11.70 -3.58
C GLY A 191 -5.07 10.94 -4.67
N ILE A 192 -6.32 11.35 -4.97
CA ILE A 192 -7.13 10.80 -6.06
C ILE A 192 -6.41 10.95 -7.41
N LYS A 193 -5.93 12.16 -7.72
CA LYS A 193 -5.17 12.41 -8.96
C LYS A 193 -3.91 11.55 -9.05
N THR A 194 -3.21 11.39 -7.94
CA THR A 194 -1.99 10.57 -7.85
C THR A 194 -2.30 9.09 -8.09
N ALA A 195 -3.34 8.57 -7.46
CA ALA A 195 -3.78 7.18 -7.62
C ALA A 195 -4.27 6.89 -9.05
N VAL A 196 -5.04 7.81 -9.66
CA VAL A 196 -5.49 7.67 -11.05
C VAL A 196 -4.30 7.72 -12.01
N ARG A 197 -3.36 8.65 -11.83
CA ARG A 197 -2.15 8.71 -12.64
C ARG A 197 -1.35 7.41 -12.57
N TYR A 198 -1.20 6.86 -11.36
CA TYR A 198 -0.53 5.57 -11.16
C TYR A 198 -1.29 4.42 -11.85
N GLY A 199 -2.61 4.36 -11.70
CA GLY A 199 -3.43 3.34 -12.35
C GLY A 199 -3.36 3.38 -13.89
N ILE A 200 -3.30 4.56 -14.49
CA ILE A 200 -3.12 4.73 -15.94
C ILE A 200 -1.74 4.23 -16.36
N HIS A 201 -0.69 4.59 -15.60
CA HIS A 201 0.68 4.13 -15.86
C HIS A 201 0.80 2.60 -15.83
N LEU A 202 0.16 1.97 -14.84
CA LEU A 202 0.05 0.51 -14.72
C LEU A 202 -0.85 -0.14 -15.79
N LYS A 203 -1.56 0.65 -16.61
CA LYS A 203 -2.56 0.18 -17.58
C LYS A 203 -3.67 -0.66 -16.92
N VAL A 204 -4.05 -0.32 -15.68
CA VAL A 204 -5.18 -0.95 -14.97
C VAL A 204 -6.49 -0.16 -15.12
N ILE A 205 -6.38 1.11 -15.47
CA ILE A 205 -7.49 2.00 -15.85
C ILE A 205 -7.12 2.74 -17.14
N ASN A 206 -8.13 3.04 -17.97
CA ASN A 206 -7.91 3.61 -19.31
C ASN A 206 -8.20 5.12 -19.37
N THR A 207 -9.24 5.59 -18.68
CA THR A 207 -9.76 6.95 -18.84
C THR A 207 -9.49 7.79 -17.59
N SER A 208 -8.75 8.91 -17.73
CA SER A 208 -8.41 9.75 -16.57
C SER A 208 -9.60 10.48 -15.95
N SER A 209 -10.53 11.03 -16.74
CA SER A 209 -11.66 11.83 -16.24
C SER A 209 -12.66 10.97 -15.48
N GLU A 210 -13.19 9.93 -16.15
CA GLU A 210 -14.15 8.98 -15.57
C GLU A 210 -13.58 8.29 -14.33
N SER A 211 -12.33 7.80 -14.38
CA SER A 211 -11.71 7.15 -13.22
C SER A 211 -11.51 8.11 -12.05
N THR A 212 -11.23 9.40 -12.32
CA THR A 212 -11.14 10.43 -11.27
C THR A 212 -12.49 10.66 -10.63
N GLU A 213 -13.57 10.74 -11.40
CA GLU A 213 -14.92 10.89 -10.87
C GLU A 213 -15.33 9.65 -10.05
N ASN A 214 -15.14 8.45 -10.60
CA ASN A 214 -15.46 7.19 -9.94
C ASN A 214 -14.70 7.03 -8.62
N LEU A 215 -13.39 7.31 -8.59
CA LEU A 215 -12.60 7.27 -7.35
C LEU A 215 -13.02 8.39 -6.38
N THR A 216 -13.36 9.58 -6.88
CA THR A 216 -13.88 10.68 -6.04
C THR A 216 -15.18 10.29 -5.36
N GLN A 217 -16.13 9.70 -6.10
CA GLN A 217 -17.39 9.21 -5.56
C GLN A 217 -17.15 8.09 -4.55
N LEU A 218 -16.25 7.13 -4.86
CA LEU A 218 -15.91 6.04 -3.94
C LEU A 218 -15.30 6.56 -2.63
N VAL A 219 -14.34 7.49 -2.68
CA VAL A 219 -13.70 8.07 -1.48
C VAL A 219 -14.72 8.87 -0.64
N LYS A 220 -15.67 9.57 -1.27
CA LYS A 220 -16.76 10.23 -0.55
C LYS A 220 -17.69 9.23 0.11
N LEU A 221 -18.08 8.17 -0.62
CA LEU A 221 -18.95 7.11 -0.13
C LEU A 221 -18.33 6.39 1.07
N THR A 222 -17.07 5.98 0.96
CA THR A 222 -16.33 5.35 2.08
C THR A 222 -16.15 6.32 3.23
N GLY A 223 -15.83 7.59 2.98
CA GLY A 223 -15.73 8.63 4.01
C GLY A 223 -17.04 8.84 4.78
N CYS A 224 -18.18 8.90 4.10
CA CYS A 224 -19.51 8.96 4.71
C CYS A 224 -19.79 7.74 5.58
N PHE A 225 -19.53 6.54 5.05
CA PHE A 225 -19.76 5.27 5.74
C PHE A 225 -18.89 5.14 6.99
N LEU A 226 -17.61 5.46 6.90
CA LEU A 226 -16.70 5.43 8.04
C LEU A 226 -17.10 6.46 9.11
N ARG A 227 -17.52 7.66 8.70
CA ARG A 227 -18.01 8.69 9.63
C ARG A 227 -19.28 8.25 10.37
N GLN A 228 -20.14 7.44 9.75
CA GLN A 228 -21.32 6.85 10.41
C GLN A 228 -20.92 5.89 11.54
N GLN A 229 -19.76 5.22 11.43
CA GLN A 229 -19.24 4.31 12.44
C GLN A 229 -18.49 5.03 13.58
N GLN A 230 -18.13 6.29 13.38
CA GLN A 230 -17.30 7.04 14.31
C GLN A 230 -18.06 7.39 15.59
N ARG A 231 -17.47 7.02 16.73
CA ARG A 231 -17.92 7.51 18.03
C ARG A 231 -17.39 8.92 18.26
N SER A 232 -18.27 9.82 18.69
CA SER A 232 -17.86 11.15 19.12
C SER A 232 -17.00 11.03 20.38
N LEU A 233 -15.71 11.32 20.27
CA LEU A 233 -14.77 11.42 21.37
C LEU A 233 -14.41 12.89 21.55
N LYS A 234 -14.64 13.42 22.76
CA LYS A 234 -14.03 14.68 23.17
C LYS A 234 -12.63 14.36 23.67
N SER A 235 -11.62 14.58 22.83
CA SER A 235 -10.22 14.34 23.18
C SER A 235 -9.45 15.66 23.17
N SER A 236 -8.43 15.78 24.01
CA SER A 236 -7.46 16.88 23.87
C SER A 236 -6.64 16.76 22.57
N LEU A 237 -6.59 15.57 21.98
CA LEU A 237 -5.88 15.27 20.75
C LEU A 237 -6.78 15.51 19.54
N ARG A 238 -6.73 16.73 18.98
CA ARG A 238 -7.56 17.16 17.84
C ARG A 238 -7.42 16.29 16.58
N PHE A 239 -6.30 15.59 16.41
CA PHE A 239 -6.10 14.70 15.26
C PHE A 239 -6.91 13.39 15.35
N LEU A 240 -7.56 13.13 16.50
CA LEU A 240 -8.50 12.03 16.70
C LEU A 240 -9.95 12.44 16.44
N GLU A 241 -10.19 13.74 16.22
CA GLU A 241 -11.51 14.30 15.99
C GLU A 241 -11.76 14.47 14.48
N GLY A 242 -12.92 14.03 14.01
CA GLY A 242 -13.37 14.27 12.64
C GLY A 242 -12.88 13.22 11.64
N SER A 243 -12.72 13.64 10.38
CA SER A 243 -12.35 12.74 9.27
C SER A 243 -10.86 12.43 9.25
N TYR A 244 -10.51 11.26 8.72
CA TYR A 244 -9.12 10.83 8.54
C TYR A 244 -8.26 11.93 7.88
N PRO A 245 -7.15 12.34 8.53
CA PRO A 245 -6.34 13.46 8.06
C PRO A 245 -5.48 13.15 6.83
N GLY A 246 -5.20 11.86 6.57
CA GLY A 246 -4.43 11.40 5.41
C GLY A 246 -5.29 11.08 4.19
N PHE A 247 -4.66 10.54 3.15
CA PHE A 247 -5.37 9.95 2.02
C PHE A 247 -5.64 8.47 2.24
N ASP A 248 -6.82 7.99 1.84
CA ASP A 248 -7.19 6.59 1.99
C ASP A 248 -6.53 5.72 0.90
N TRP A 249 -5.25 5.40 1.11
CA TRP A 249 -4.44 4.57 0.22
C TRP A 249 -5.00 3.16 0.03
N PHE A 250 -5.68 2.62 1.05
CA PHE A 250 -6.29 1.30 0.94
C PHE A 250 -7.50 1.33 -0.01
N THR A 251 -8.41 2.29 0.14
CA THR A 251 -9.53 2.47 -0.80
C THR A 251 -9.03 2.67 -2.24
N ALA A 252 -7.98 3.48 -2.44
CA ALA A 252 -7.37 3.66 -3.75
C ALA A 252 -6.76 2.36 -4.30
N THR A 253 -6.09 1.58 -3.46
CA THR A 253 -5.53 0.27 -3.83
C THR A 253 -6.63 -0.70 -4.26
N ILE A 254 -7.71 -0.81 -3.51
CA ILE A 254 -8.86 -1.67 -3.86
C ILE A 254 -9.50 -1.22 -5.18
N PHE A 255 -9.68 0.09 -5.38
CA PHE A 255 -10.20 0.63 -6.64
C PHE A 255 -9.35 0.20 -7.85
N LEU A 256 -8.01 0.30 -7.73
CA LEU A 256 -7.09 -0.11 -8.78
C LEU A 256 -7.05 -1.64 -8.97
N ILE A 257 -7.15 -2.43 -7.90
CA ILE A 257 -7.26 -3.91 -7.99
C ILE A 257 -8.48 -4.30 -8.82
N PHE A 258 -9.61 -3.59 -8.65
CA PHE A 258 -10.84 -3.78 -9.42
C PHE A 258 -10.88 -2.99 -10.74
N ASN A 259 -9.73 -2.58 -11.29
CA ASN A 259 -9.63 -1.93 -12.60
C ASN A 259 -10.50 -0.66 -12.74
N GLY A 260 -10.72 0.06 -11.64
CA GLY A 260 -11.53 1.27 -11.63
C GLY A 260 -13.05 1.05 -11.55
N HIS A 261 -13.51 -0.19 -11.35
CA HIS A 261 -14.93 -0.47 -11.10
C HIS A 261 -15.34 -0.08 -9.68
N ALA A 262 -15.86 1.14 -9.51
CA ALA A 262 -16.23 1.70 -8.20
C ALA A 262 -17.24 0.85 -7.42
N GLU A 263 -18.25 0.27 -8.08
CA GLU A 263 -19.26 -0.56 -7.41
C GLU A 263 -18.68 -1.86 -6.84
N ARG A 264 -17.81 -2.54 -7.59
CA ARG A 264 -17.13 -3.76 -7.11
C ARG A 264 -16.20 -3.43 -5.94
N ALA A 265 -15.45 -2.35 -6.06
CA ALA A 265 -14.59 -1.86 -4.98
C ALA A 265 -15.39 -1.48 -3.73
N TRP A 266 -16.54 -0.81 -3.88
CA TRP A 266 -17.44 -0.50 -2.77
C TRP A 266 -18.00 -1.75 -2.10
N ASN A 267 -18.53 -2.70 -2.88
CA ASN A 267 -19.08 -3.94 -2.36
C ASN A 267 -18.04 -4.74 -1.57
N PHE A 268 -16.79 -4.75 -2.04
CA PHE A 268 -15.67 -5.32 -1.30
C PHE A 268 -15.43 -4.55 0.01
N LEU A 269 -15.23 -3.23 -0.04
CA LEU A 269 -14.90 -2.41 1.14
C LEU A 269 -16.01 -2.44 2.20
N HIS A 270 -17.27 -2.38 1.79
CA HIS A 270 -18.44 -2.48 2.67
C HIS A 270 -18.41 -3.79 3.46
N LYS A 271 -18.30 -4.93 2.79
CA LYS A 271 -18.22 -6.25 3.45
C LYS A 271 -16.95 -6.40 4.27
N PHE A 272 -15.81 -5.98 3.71
CA PHE A 272 -14.50 -6.04 4.36
C PHE A 272 -14.49 -5.29 5.69
N SER A 273 -15.25 -4.20 5.83
CA SER A 273 -15.35 -3.42 7.07
C SER A 273 -15.85 -4.22 8.29
N SER A 274 -16.52 -5.36 8.09
CA SER A 274 -16.93 -6.27 9.15
C SER A 274 -15.80 -7.19 9.65
N LEU A 275 -14.76 -7.38 8.84
CA LEU A 275 -13.68 -8.34 9.11
C LEU A 275 -12.62 -7.73 10.03
N GLY A 276 -12.03 -8.55 10.89
CA GLY A 276 -10.92 -8.16 11.77
C GLY A 276 -9.71 -7.64 10.99
N ALA A 277 -9.45 -8.22 9.82
CA ALA A 277 -8.41 -7.79 8.89
C ALA A 277 -8.53 -6.30 8.49
N SER A 278 -9.74 -5.76 8.39
CA SER A 278 -9.95 -4.34 8.08
C SER A 278 -9.45 -3.39 9.16
N GLY A 279 -9.32 -3.87 10.40
CA GLY A 279 -8.67 -3.13 11.49
C GLY A 279 -7.15 -3.03 11.37
N TYR A 280 -6.53 -3.63 10.35
CA TYR A 280 -5.07 -3.59 10.20
C TYR A 280 -4.65 -3.10 8.81
N LEU A 281 -5.34 -3.57 7.77
CA LEU A 281 -5.04 -3.21 6.39
C LEU A 281 -5.58 -1.82 6.00
N TRP A 282 -6.64 -1.34 6.66
CA TRP A 282 -7.36 -0.12 6.29
C TRP A 282 -7.20 1.00 7.32
N MET A 283 -6.15 1.81 7.17
CA MET A 283 -5.80 2.88 8.12
C MET A 283 -6.89 3.94 8.31
N ALA A 284 -7.57 4.36 7.25
CA ALA A 284 -8.66 5.33 7.36
C ALA A 284 -9.82 4.81 8.20
N ARG A 285 -10.11 3.50 8.09
CA ARG A 285 -11.10 2.83 8.95
C ARG A 285 -10.64 2.81 10.40
N LEU A 286 -9.39 2.47 10.69
CA LEU A 286 -8.86 2.47 12.06
C LEU A 286 -9.11 3.79 12.78
N HIS A 287 -8.92 4.91 12.07
CA HIS A 287 -9.15 6.24 12.61
C HIS A 287 -10.64 6.54 12.88
N ALA A 288 -11.54 6.00 12.07
CA ALA A 288 -12.98 6.26 12.16
C ALA A 288 -13.78 5.20 12.93
N SER A 289 -13.20 4.04 13.25
CA SER A 289 -13.94 2.86 13.72
C SER A 289 -14.07 2.72 15.23
N LEU A 290 -14.97 1.80 15.61
CA LEU A 290 -15.36 1.38 16.96
C LEU A 290 -14.25 0.64 17.73
N LEU A 291 -13.04 1.19 17.80
CA LEU A 291 -12.05 0.66 18.72
C LEU A 291 -12.49 0.91 20.18
N PRO A 292 -12.06 0.05 21.13
CA PRO A 292 -12.15 0.35 22.55
C PRO A 292 -11.69 1.77 22.88
N ILE A 293 -12.41 2.47 23.77
CA ILE A 293 -12.13 3.87 24.14
C ILE A 293 -10.69 4.03 24.67
N THR A 294 -10.16 2.99 25.33
CA THR A 294 -8.78 2.92 25.84
C THR A 294 -7.75 3.00 24.71
N LEU A 295 -8.00 2.34 23.58
CA LEU A 295 -7.13 2.43 22.40
C LEU A 295 -7.28 3.79 21.71
N LEU A 296 -8.52 4.27 21.58
CA LEU A 296 -8.81 5.57 20.95
C LEU A 296 -8.20 6.72 21.74
N SER A 297 -8.24 6.72 23.07
CA SER A 297 -7.69 7.81 23.90
C SER A 297 -6.18 7.93 23.81
N SER A 298 -5.46 6.83 23.59
CA SER A 298 -4.01 6.82 23.40
C SER A 298 -3.57 7.48 22.09
N GLY A 299 -4.45 7.47 21.08
CA GLY A 299 -4.13 7.86 19.70
C GLY A 299 -3.13 6.94 18.98
N ILE A 300 -2.74 5.83 19.60
CA ILE A 300 -1.83 4.84 19.00
C ILE A 300 -2.66 3.83 18.20
N PRO A 301 -2.48 3.74 16.87
CA PRO A 301 -3.25 2.82 16.05
C PRO A 301 -2.86 1.35 16.34
N PRO A 302 -3.79 0.39 16.24
CA PRO A 302 -3.53 -1.06 16.35
C PRO A 302 -2.45 -1.59 15.40
N LEU A 303 -2.28 -0.94 14.24
CA LEU A 303 -1.16 -1.22 13.34
C LEU A 303 0.20 -1.04 14.05
N PHE A 304 0.32 -0.04 14.92
CA PHE A 304 1.52 0.19 15.72
C PHE A 304 1.56 -0.71 16.96
N SER A 305 0.51 -0.70 17.78
CA SER A 305 0.53 -1.39 19.08
C SER A 305 0.51 -2.91 18.98
N SER A 306 -0.10 -3.49 17.94
CA SER A 306 -0.19 -4.95 17.76
C SER A 306 0.67 -5.43 16.58
N THR A 307 0.46 -4.95 15.35
CA THR A 307 1.27 -5.47 14.22
C THR A 307 2.76 -5.20 14.42
N ALA A 308 3.14 -3.97 14.76
CA ALA A 308 4.55 -3.62 14.91
C ALA A 308 5.20 -4.36 16.09
N HIS A 309 4.48 -4.50 17.21
CA HIS A 309 4.91 -5.34 18.33
C HIS A 309 5.18 -6.80 17.91
N ASN A 310 4.24 -7.43 17.19
CA ASN A 310 4.41 -8.80 16.72
C ASN A 310 5.54 -8.94 15.70
N ILE A 311 5.79 -7.92 14.86
CA ILE A 311 6.95 -7.89 13.96
C ILE A 311 8.23 -7.94 14.77
N GLU A 312 8.38 -7.09 15.80
CA GLU A 312 9.59 -7.09 16.64
C GLU A 312 9.78 -8.41 17.37
N LEU A 313 8.71 -9.00 17.92
CA LEU A 313 8.76 -10.28 18.61
C LEU A 313 9.27 -11.40 17.69
N VAL A 314 8.69 -11.52 16.50
CA VAL A 314 9.10 -12.57 15.54
C VAL A 314 10.52 -12.30 15.03
N LEU A 315 10.85 -11.03 14.76
CA LEU A 315 12.17 -10.65 14.26
C LEU A 315 13.29 -10.91 15.26
N GLN A 316 13.05 -10.67 16.55
CA GLN A 316 14.02 -10.96 17.62
C GLN A 316 14.41 -12.44 17.65
N ILE A 317 13.47 -13.34 17.35
CA ILE A 317 13.69 -14.79 17.39
C ILE A 317 14.28 -15.29 16.07
N GLU A 318 13.69 -14.91 14.93
CA GLU A 318 14.03 -15.48 13.62
C GLU A 318 15.22 -14.77 12.96
N LEU A 319 15.44 -13.48 13.24
CA LEU A 319 16.46 -12.64 12.58
C LEU A 319 17.20 -11.73 13.60
N PRO A 320 17.92 -12.32 14.58
CA PRO A 320 18.58 -11.54 15.65
C PRO A 320 19.60 -10.53 15.11
N LEU A 321 20.31 -10.86 14.01
CA LEU A 321 21.27 -9.95 13.39
C LEU A 321 20.62 -8.67 12.85
N VAL A 322 19.44 -8.80 12.24
CA VAL A 322 18.67 -7.66 11.75
C VAL A 322 18.24 -6.80 12.95
N THR A 323 17.69 -7.43 13.99
CA THR A 323 17.32 -6.71 15.22
C THR A 323 18.50 -5.95 15.82
N SER A 324 19.68 -6.59 15.95
CA SER A 324 20.89 -5.92 16.44
C SER A 324 21.31 -4.75 15.56
N ALA A 325 21.18 -4.86 14.25
CA ALA A 325 21.51 -3.76 13.33
C ALA A 325 20.61 -2.54 13.54
N PHE A 326 19.31 -2.77 13.74
CA PHE A 326 18.37 -1.70 14.09
C PHE A 326 18.69 -1.08 15.45
N THR A 327 18.97 -1.90 16.47
CA THR A 327 19.37 -1.41 17.80
C THR A 327 20.64 -0.56 17.74
N MET A 328 21.66 -1.00 17.01
CA MET A 328 22.91 -0.23 16.83
C MET A 328 22.68 1.07 16.06
N SER A 329 21.73 1.09 15.14
CA SER A 329 21.34 2.30 14.39
C SER A 329 20.43 3.25 15.18
N GLY A 330 19.94 2.84 16.37
CA GLY A 330 19.11 3.68 17.24
C GLY A 330 17.63 3.79 16.82
N TYR A 331 17.12 2.86 16.00
CA TYR A 331 15.73 2.87 15.53
C TYR A 331 15.07 1.50 15.66
N THR A 332 13.74 1.45 15.68
CA THR A 332 13.01 0.18 15.74
C THR A 332 12.53 -0.27 14.35
N PRO A 333 12.60 -1.59 14.04
CA PRO A 333 12.07 -2.13 12.78
C PRO A 333 10.59 -1.78 12.55
N SER A 334 9.83 -1.66 13.65
CA SER A 334 8.43 -1.24 13.67
C SER A 334 8.18 0.07 12.94
N GLN A 335 9.07 1.07 13.08
CA GLN A 335 8.87 2.38 12.44
C GLN A 335 8.91 2.28 10.92
N ILE A 336 9.79 1.41 10.40
CA ILE A 336 9.94 1.18 8.96
C ILE A 336 8.74 0.37 8.44
N CYS A 337 8.38 -0.71 9.13
CA CYS A 337 7.24 -1.53 8.72
C CYS A 337 5.93 -0.74 8.76
N PHE A 338 5.71 0.05 9.81
CA PHE A 338 4.55 0.94 9.90
C PHE A 338 4.49 1.91 8.72
N HIS A 339 5.63 2.50 8.35
CA HIS A 339 5.70 3.41 7.22
C HIS A 339 5.29 2.72 5.91
N TRP A 340 5.83 1.53 5.62
CA TRP A 340 5.44 0.76 4.43
C TRP A 340 3.96 0.37 4.44
N LEU A 341 3.45 -0.12 5.58
CA LEU A 341 2.07 -0.57 5.74
C LEU A 341 1.05 0.58 5.61
N SER A 342 1.35 1.76 6.15
CA SER A 342 0.46 2.93 6.13
C SER A 342 0.09 3.43 4.72
N GLN A 343 0.93 3.13 3.73
CA GLN A 343 0.72 3.49 2.33
C GLN A 343 0.59 2.26 1.42
N CYS A 344 0.19 1.10 1.98
CA CYS A 344 0.00 -0.15 1.25
C CYS A 344 1.21 -0.56 0.37
N PHE A 345 2.43 -0.28 0.82
CA PHE A 345 3.69 -0.52 0.10
C PHE A 345 3.85 0.24 -1.23
N TRP A 346 3.00 1.23 -1.53
CA TRP A 346 3.20 2.10 -2.69
C TRP A 346 4.61 2.72 -2.62
N ASN A 347 5.32 2.74 -3.76
CA ASN A 347 6.73 3.10 -3.91
C ASN A 347 7.80 2.08 -3.48
N TYR A 348 7.41 1.01 -2.77
CA TYR A 348 8.36 0.01 -2.24
C TYR A 348 8.27 -1.33 -2.94
N LEU A 349 7.05 -1.77 -3.28
CA LEU A 349 6.78 -3.00 -4.02
C LEU A 349 6.19 -2.68 -5.38
N ASP A 350 6.42 -3.57 -6.36
CA ASP A 350 5.70 -3.53 -7.63
C ASP A 350 4.22 -3.81 -7.39
N TRP A 351 3.36 -3.30 -8.28
CA TRP A 351 1.92 -3.39 -8.18
C TRP A 351 1.43 -4.81 -7.96
N LEU A 352 1.98 -5.78 -8.69
CA LEU A 352 1.56 -7.18 -8.55
C LEU A 352 1.80 -7.69 -7.12
N ASP A 353 2.93 -7.34 -6.53
CA ASP A 353 3.29 -7.70 -5.16
C ASP A 353 2.41 -6.97 -4.13
N ILE A 354 1.97 -5.73 -4.40
CA ILE A 354 0.95 -5.06 -3.60
C ILE A 354 -0.38 -5.83 -3.65
N VAL A 355 -0.81 -6.31 -4.82
CA VAL A 355 -2.03 -7.13 -4.95
C VAL A 355 -1.86 -8.47 -4.22
N HIS A 356 -0.68 -9.09 -4.31
CA HIS A 356 -0.37 -10.32 -3.56
C HIS A 356 -0.42 -10.10 -2.06
N TYR A 357 0.15 -9.01 -1.55
CA TYR A 357 0.07 -8.63 -0.14
C TYR A 357 -1.39 -8.58 0.35
N VAL A 358 -2.24 -7.80 -0.34
CA VAL A 358 -3.66 -7.69 0.04
C VAL A 358 -4.34 -9.06 -0.04
N THR A 359 -4.09 -9.83 -1.09
CA THR A 359 -4.72 -11.15 -1.28
C THR A 359 -4.29 -12.15 -0.22
N VAL A 360 -2.99 -12.19 0.12
CA VAL A 360 -2.42 -13.08 1.14
C VAL A 360 -3.02 -12.75 2.51
N CYS A 361 -3.05 -11.48 2.91
CA CYS A 361 -3.62 -11.08 4.20
C CYS A 361 -5.13 -11.34 4.31
N VAL A 362 -5.88 -11.13 3.22
CA VAL A 362 -7.34 -11.39 3.21
C VAL A 362 -7.63 -12.89 3.17
N CYS A 363 -6.92 -13.67 2.36
CA CYS A 363 -7.18 -15.10 2.17
C CYS A 363 -6.62 -15.97 3.31
N LEU A 364 -5.34 -15.81 3.65
CA LEU A 364 -4.63 -16.67 4.60
C LEU A 364 -4.73 -16.17 6.05
N GLY A 365 -5.02 -14.89 6.25
CA GLY A 365 -5.22 -14.29 7.57
C GLY A 365 -4.39 -13.02 7.76
N VAL A 366 -4.85 -12.14 8.63
CA VAL A 366 -4.22 -10.83 8.86
C VAL A 366 -2.82 -10.94 9.48
N ASP A 367 -2.52 -12.04 10.16
CA ASP A 367 -1.20 -12.36 10.72
C ASP A 367 -0.11 -12.45 9.65
N TYR A 368 -0.47 -12.76 8.40
CA TYR A 368 0.47 -12.71 7.28
C TYR A 368 1.02 -11.31 7.01
N GLN A 369 0.37 -10.24 7.48
CA GLN A 369 0.94 -8.89 7.44
C GLN A 369 2.27 -8.82 8.23
N VAL A 370 2.33 -9.49 9.39
CA VAL A 370 3.54 -9.60 10.22
C VAL A 370 4.59 -10.44 9.50
N TYR A 371 4.20 -11.62 9.01
CA TYR A 371 5.12 -12.54 8.33
C TYR A 371 5.70 -11.95 7.05
N LEU A 372 4.92 -11.14 6.32
CA LEU A 372 5.41 -10.43 5.15
C LEU A 372 6.50 -9.42 5.52
N CYS A 373 6.28 -8.60 6.54
CA CYS A 373 7.30 -7.66 7.01
C CYS A 373 8.58 -8.38 7.46
N VAL A 374 8.45 -9.50 8.18
CA VAL A 374 9.60 -10.33 8.56
C VAL A 374 10.30 -10.92 7.33
N ALA A 375 9.56 -11.37 6.31
CA ALA A 375 10.13 -11.87 5.05
C ALA A 375 10.88 -10.78 4.27
N ILE A 376 10.34 -9.55 4.22
CA ILE A 376 11.02 -8.40 3.62
C ILE A 376 12.33 -8.10 4.37
N LEU A 377 12.28 -8.06 5.71
CA LEU A 377 13.47 -7.80 6.52
C LEU A 377 14.52 -8.92 6.40
N ARG A 378 14.07 -10.18 6.22
CA ARG A 378 14.96 -11.31 5.89
C ARG A 378 15.67 -11.09 4.57
N HIS A 379 14.91 -10.72 3.53
CA HIS A 379 15.44 -10.46 2.19
C HIS A 379 16.46 -9.33 2.19
N LEU A 380 16.19 -8.28 2.97
CA LEU A 380 17.06 -7.11 3.09
C LEU A 380 18.22 -7.29 4.07
N GLN A 381 18.43 -8.46 4.69
CA GLN A 381 19.39 -8.63 5.78
C GLN A 381 20.80 -8.15 5.43
N GLU A 382 21.33 -8.54 4.27
CA GLU A 382 22.69 -8.13 3.86
C GLU A 382 22.80 -6.61 3.68
N ASN A 383 21.81 -6.00 3.01
CA ASN A 383 21.75 -4.56 2.80
C ASN A 383 21.59 -3.82 4.13
N ILE A 384 20.79 -4.34 5.07
CA ILE A 384 20.60 -3.76 6.39
C ILE A 384 21.93 -3.73 7.16
N LEU A 385 22.69 -4.84 7.14
CA LEU A 385 24.00 -4.91 7.79
C LEU A 385 25.02 -3.96 7.15
N SER A 386 25.01 -3.84 5.82
CA SER A 386 25.86 -2.89 5.09
C SER A 386 25.50 -1.44 5.43
N HIS A 387 24.23 -1.07 5.34
CA HIS A 387 23.77 0.31 5.56
C HIS A 387 23.82 0.76 7.03
N MET A 388 23.82 -0.20 7.96
CA MET A 388 24.15 0.06 9.36
C MET A 388 25.60 0.55 9.49
N GLN A 389 26.56 -0.04 8.77
CA GLN A 389 27.97 0.35 8.84
C GLN A 389 28.20 1.75 8.25
N THR A 390 27.48 2.10 7.18
CA THR A 390 27.54 3.42 6.55
C THR A 390 26.66 4.48 7.22
N GLN A 391 25.96 4.12 8.31
CA GLN A 391 25.11 5.01 9.11
C GLN A 391 23.95 5.67 8.35
N ASP A 392 23.48 5.05 7.27
CA ASP A 392 22.40 5.54 6.41
C ASP A 392 21.19 4.59 6.33
N LEU A 393 21.14 3.56 7.18
CA LEU A 393 20.09 2.52 7.20
C LEU A 393 18.66 3.05 7.12
N ILE A 394 18.32 4.08 7.92
CA ILE A 394 16.97 4.64 7.94
C ILE A 394 16.62 5.35 6.63
N ILE A 395 17.60 6.00 6.00
CA ILE A 395 17.43 6.68 4.71
C ILE A 395 17.20 5.61 3.66
N TYR A 396 18.07 4.60 3.60
CA TYR A 396 17.94 3.46 2.70
C TYR A 396 16.53 2.83 2.77
N LEU A 397 16.09 2.39 3.95
CA LEU A 397 14.81 1.69 4.11
C LEU A 397 13.57 2.58 3.85
N LYS A 398 13.69 3.90 4.03
CA LYS A 398 12.60 4.85 3.75
C LYS A 398 12.66 5.42 2.35
N GLU A 399 13.77 5.36 1.62
CA GLU A 399 13.89 6.06 0.35
C GLU A 399 14.04 5.13 -0.85
N GLU A 400 14.65 3.96 -0.65
CA GLU A 400 14.85 2.96 -1.69
C GLU A 400 13.66 1.99 -1.77
N SER A 401 13.39 1.53 -2.99
CA SER A 401 12.41 0.48 -3.25
C SER A 401 13.00 -0.89 -2.90
N ILE A 402 12.12 -1.86 -2.59
CA ILE A 402 12.53 -3.21 -2.20
C ILE A 402 12.75 -4.01 -3.48
N ARG A 403 13.97 -3.96 -4.01
CA ARG A 403 14.32 -4.59 -5.29
C ARG A 403 14.38 -6.12 -5.15
N ASN A 404 13.97 -6.82 -6.21
CA ASN A 404 14.04 -8.27 -6.34
C ASN A 404 13.31 -9.05 -5.22
N PHE A 405 12.27 -8.46 -4.64
CA PHE A 405 11.42 -9.13 -3.65
C PHE A 405 10.06 -9.40 -4.27
N HIS A 406 9.64 -10.67 -4.27
CA HIS A 406 8.32 -11.08 -4.72
C HIS A 406 7.57 -11.81 -3.60
N VAL A 407 6.36 -11.36 -3.27
CA VAL A 407 5.61 -11.82 -2.10
C VAL A 407 5.42 -13.34 -2.09
N LEU A 408 5.06 -13.91 -3.24
CA LEU A 408 4.74 -15.33 -3.35
C LEU A 408 5.97 -16.23 -3.33
N ASP A 409 7.15 -15.74 -3.69
CA ASP A 409 8.40 -16.51 -3.58
C ASP A 409 8.73 -16.82 -2.12
N HIS A 410 8.33 -15.94 -1.21
CA HIS A 410 8.48 -16.11 0.24
C HIS A 410 7.29 -16.80 0.93
N ILE A 411 6.29 -17.29 0.19
CA ILE A 411 5.07 -17.87 0.79
C ILE A 411 5.35 -19.11 1.65
N LYS A 412 6.36 -19.92 1.27
CA LYS A 412 6.76 -21.11 2.04
C LYS A 412 7.33 -20.71 3.39
N PHE A 413 8.20 -19.71 3.42
CA PHE A 413 8.75 -19.17 4.66
C PHE A 413 7.65 -18.54 5.53
N MET A 414 6.73 -17.76 4.94
CA MET A 414 5.59 -17.21 5.69
C MET A 414 4.71 -18.33 6.27
N LYS A 415 4.55 -19.45 5.57
CA LYS A 415 3.82 -20.62 6.10
C LYS A 415 4.56 -21.29 7.26
N GLU A 416 5.88 -21.35 7.24
CA GLU A 416 6.67 -21.82 8.40
C GLU A 416 6.44 -20.91 9.61
N LEU A 417 6.45 -19.59 9.43
CA LEU A 417 6.13 -18.63 10.49
C LEU A 417 4.70 -18.80 11.00
N GLU A 418 3.72 -19.00 10.11
CA GLU A 418 2.34 -19.31 10.48
C GLU A 418 2.28 -20.53 11.43
N THR A 419 2.97 -21.63 11.09
CA THR A 419 2.95 -22.84 11.93
C THR A 419 3.52 -22.62 13.34
N LYS A 420 4.52 -21.74 13.47
CA LYS A 420 5.18 -21.42 14.74
C LYS A 420 4.40 -20.40 15.57
N TYR A 421 3.88 -19.35 14.92
CA TYR A 421 3.46 -18.12 15.61
C TYR A 421 1.98 -17.79 15.49
N ARG A 422 1.19 -18.42 14.61
CA ARG A 422 -0.21 -18.05 14.36
C ARG A 422 -1.06 -18.05 15.63
N LYS A 423 -0.87 -19.02 16.53
CA LYS A 423 -1.62 -19.09 17.80
C LYS A 423 -1.41 -17.86 18.69
N ILE A 424 -0.24 -17.22 18.60
CA ILE A 424 0.11 -16.01 19.35
C ILE A 424 -0.30 -14.78 18.55
N VAL A 425 0.23 -14.64 17.33
CA VAL A 425 0.10 -13.42 16.52
C VAL A 425 -1.34 -13.20 16.06
N LEU A 426 -2.01 -14.21 15.50
CA LEU A 426 -3.39 -14.05 15.04
C LEU A 426 -4.34 -13.84 16.22
N SER A 427 -4.11 -14.53 17.34
CA SER A 427 -4.93 -14.33 18.53
C SER A 427 -4.78 -12.92 19.10
N ASP A 428 -3.57 -12.38 19.14
CA ASP A 428 -3.32 -11.00 19.56
C ASP A 428 -4.03 -10.01 18.64
N MET A 429 -3.86 -10.16 17.31
CA MET A 429 -4.47 -9.26 16.34
C MET A 429 -6.01 -9.34 16.32
N MET A 430 -6.60 -10.52 16.52
CA MET A 430 -8.06 -10.66 16.51
C MET A 430 -8.73 -10.24 17.84
N ASN A 431 -7.97 -9.92 18.87
CA ASN A 431 -8.50 -9.42 20.15
C ASN A 431 -8.76 -7.89 20.16
N ILE A 432 -8.50 -7.18 19.06
CA ILE A 432 -8.69 -5.73 18.90
C ILE A 432 -10.09 -5.19 19.27
N SER A 433 -11.13 -6.03 19.21
CA SER A 433 -12.52 -5.65 19.53
C SER A 433 -12.91 -5.89 20.99
N LYS A 434 -12.05 -6.55 21.78
CA LYS A 434 -12.30 -6.84 23.20
C LYS A 434 -11.71 -5.72 24.07
N PRO A 435 -12.41 -5.30 25.14
CA PRO A 435 -12.03 -4.17 25.99
C PRO A 435 -10.74 -4.39 26.78
#